data_AF-A0A940V917-F1
#
_entry.id   AF-A0A940V917-F1
#
_cell.length_a   1.000
_cell.length_b   1.000
_cell.length_c   1.000
_cell.angle_alpha   90.00
_cell.angle_beta   90.00
_cell.angle_gamma   90.00
#
_symmetry.space_group_name_H-M   'P 1'
#
loop_
_entity.id
_entity.type
_entity.pdbx_description
1 polymer ?
#
loop_
_entity_poly.entity_id
_entity_poly.type
_entity_poly.pdbx_seq_one_letter_code
_entity_poly.pdbx_strand_id
1 'polypeptide(L)'
;MPGRLCRTTSTCGPAPVCSPSPQSVKKLLTGYVVNFNRRHQRYGDLLQNRYKSIVCEDDPYLLELTRYIHVNPVRGGVVRGLAALTTYTRAGHAALMGGVPRAWQDTDAILAHFGTTRREAVRRYEAFVREGMAQGRRPDLVGGGLIRSLGGWSQVLPLRRRGVTVVSDERVLGSGAFIEHLRAEAAHQERATLRLARKVVPLATVERILCARDGVAVADLHAGLRSRRVVHVRRLFCQVAVRGMGHSGAAVARFLGVTPSAVNRLVASEELPQTEKYLNGLSSLRYTPSRGNSACA
;
A
#
# COMPACT_ATOMS: atom_id res chain seq x y z
N MET A 1 32.15 3.27 -37.93
CA MET A 1 30.68 3.31 -37.70
C MET A 1 30.44 3.74 -36.26
N PRO A 2 30.17 5.04 -36.01
CA PRO A 2 30.04 5.57 -34.66
C PRO A 2 28.65 5.30 -34.07
N GLY A 3 28.64 5.02 -32.77
CA GLY A 3 27.47 4.68 -31.98
C GLY A 3 26.46 5.82 -31.85
N ARG A 4 25.16 5.46 -31.89
CA ARG A 4 24.07 6.36 -31.52
C ARG A 4 23.88 6.30 -30.01
N LEU A 5 24.40 7.33 -29.35
CA LEU A 5 23.97 7.79 -28.04
C LEU A 5 22.50 8.20 -28.12
N CYS A 6 21.60 7.39 -27.55
CA CYS A 6 20.25 7.84 -27.26
C CYS A 6 20.29 8.59 -25.92
N ARG A 7 20.48 9.91 -25.99
CA ARG A 7 20.18 10.82 -24.87
C ARG A 7 18.68 11.10 -24.91
N THR A 8 17.92 10.44 -24.06
CA THR A 8 16.60 10.92 -23.66
C THR A 8 16.71 11.41 -22.22
N THR A 9 16.80 12.72 -22.09
CA THR A 9 16.46 13.45 -20.86
C THR A 9 14.97 13.26 -20.62
N SER A 10 14.58 12.14 -20.00
CA SER A 10 13.29 12.02 -19.33
C SER A 10 13.53 12.29 -17.86
N THR A 11 13.01 13.40 -17.39
CA THR A 11 12.71 13.65 -15.99
C THR A 11 11.93 12.45 -15.44
N CYS A 12 12.64 11.50 -14.83
CA CYS A 12 12.02 10.52 -13.96
C CYS A 12 11.44 11.31 -12.79
N GLY A 13 10.13 11.53 -12.82
CA GLY A 13 9.39 11.86 -11.59
C GLY A 13 9.68 10.80 -10.53
N PRO A 14 9.57 11.13 -9.23
CA PRO A 14 9.83 10.18 -8.17
C PRO A 14 9.02 8.91 -8.43
N ALA A 15 9.70 7.77 -8.43
CA ALA A 15 9.07 6.48 -8.62
C ALA A 15 7.87 6.38 -7.65
N PRO A 16 6.71 5.86 -8.09
CA PRO A 16 5.55 5.73 -7.22
C PRO A 16 5.98 4.96 -5.97
N VAL A 17 5.77 5.56 -4.80
CA VAL A 17 6.13 4.99 -3.51
C VAL A 17 5.45 3.63 -3.38
N CYS A 18 6.18 2.56 -3.66
CA CYS A 18 5.68 1.20 -3.65
C CYS A 18 5.61 0.73 -2.19
N SER A 19 4.63 1.26 -1.47
CA SER A 19 4.37 0.84 -0.10
C SER A 19 3.90 -0.62 -0.12
N PRO A 20 4.48 -1.52 0.69
CA PRO A 20 4.05 -2.91 0.72
C PRO A 20 2.59 -2.93 1.15
N SER A 21 1.73 -3.49 0.30
CA SER A 21 0.30 -3.50 0.59
C SER A 21 0.05 -4.19 1.95
N PRO A 22 -0.85 -3.66 2.81
CA PRO A 22 -1.17 -4.28 4.09
C PRO A 22 -1.59 -5.76 3.95
N GLN A 23 -2.14 -6.13 2.79
CA GLN A 23 -2.52 -7.51 2.47
C GLN A 23 -1.30 -8.42 2.26
N SER A 24 -0.25 -7.95 1.60
CA SER A 24 0.99 -8.70 1.39
C SER A 24 1.68 -9.00 2.72
N VAL A 25 1.81 -7.99 3.59
CA VAL A 25 2.43 -8.15 4.92
C VAL A 25 1.56 -9.05 5.81
N LYS A 26 0.24 -8.91 5.75
CA LYS A 26 -0.68 -9.80 6.48
C LYS A 26 -0.46 -11.26 6.08
N LYS A 27 -0.40 -11.58 4.78
CA LYS A 27 -0.16 -12.95 4.30
C LYS A 27 1.19 -13.49 4.79
N LEU A 28 2.24 -12.67 4.71
CA LEU A 28 3.59 -13.04 5.17
C LEU A 28 3.60 -13.37 6.67
N LEU A 29 3.07 -12.47 7.50
CA LEU A 29 3.05 -12.64 8.95
C LEU A 29 2.18 -13.82 9.37
N THR A 30 0.99 -13.97 8.79
CA THR A 30 0.12 -15.12 9.06
C THR A 30 0.79 -16.44 8.67
N GLY A 31 1.41 -16.52 7.50
CA GLY A 31 2.15 -17.70 7.08
C GLY A 31 3.28 -18.07 8.03
N TYR A 32 4.05 -17.07 8.47
CA TYR A 32 5.13 -17.26 9.46
C TYR A 32 4.61 -17.79 10.80
N VAL A 33 3.58 -17.15 11.37
CA VAL A 33 3.00 -17.55 12.66
C VAL A 33 2.45 -18.98 12.61
N VAL A 34 1.72 -19.33 11.55
CA VAL A 34 1.17 -20.68 11.37
C VAL A 34 2.30 -21.72 11.26
N ASN A 35 3.34 -21.45 10.47
CA ASN A 35 4.46 -22.38 10.32
C ASN A 35 5.22 -22.57 11.63
N PHE A 36 5.53 -21.47 12.32
CA PHE A 36 6.23 -21.49 13.60
C PHE A 36 5.46 -22.28 14.66
N ASN A 37 4.17 -22.00 14.83
CA ASN A 37 3.33 -22.69 15.82
C ASN A 37 3.24 -24.19 15.55
N ARG A 38 3.10 -24.60 14.28
CA ARG A 38 3.13 -26.01 13.88
C ARG A 38 4.47 -26.68 14.18
N ARG A 39 5.58 -26.02 13.84
CA ARG A 39 6.93 -26.55 14.06
C ARG A 39 7.27 -26.74 15.54
N HIS A 40 6.76 -25.86 16.40
CA HIS A 40 7.07 -25.85 17.82
C HIS A 40 5.95 -26.41 18.70
N GLN A 41 4.90 -27.00 18.11
CA GLN A 41 3.73 -27.55 18.82
C GLN A 41 3.09 -26.53 19.78
N ARG A 42 3.01 -25.26 19.36
CA ARG A 42 2.43 -24.16 20.13
C ARG A 42 1.07 -23.76 19.58
N TYR A 43 0.24 -23.18 20.45
CA TYR A 43 -1.04 -22.57 20.11
C TYR A 43 -1.06 -21.12 20.58
N GLY A 44 -1.89 -20.30 19.92
CA GLY A 44 -2.07 -18.88 20.26
C GLY A 44 -1.17 -17.91 19.49
N ASP A 45 -1.19 -16.66 19.93
CA ASP A 45 -0.53 -15.55 19.26
C ASP A 45 0.99 -15.59 19.43
N LEU A 46 1.71 -15.36 18.33
CA LEU A 46 3.18 -15.24 18.32
C LEU A 46 3.64 -13.77 18.28
N LEU A 47 2.85 -12.90 17.66
CA LEU A 47 3.17 -11.48 17.47
C LEU A 47 2.31 -10.65 18.44
N GLN A 48 2.95 -9.79 19.24
CA GLN A 48 2.24 -8.95 20.22
C GLN A 48 1.48 -7.78 19.58
N ASN A 49 1.99 -7.22 18.49
CA ASN A 49 1.46 -6.00 17.88
C ASN A 49 1.16 -6.19 16.40
N ARG A 50 0.19 -5.41 15.89
CA ARG A 50 -0.11 -5.34 14.46
C ARG A 50 0.97 -4.57 13.71
N TYR A 51 1.20 -4.95 12.46
CA TYR A 51 2.06 -4.21 11.54
C TYR A 51 1.59 -2.76 11.40
N LYS A 52 2.55 -1.83 11.42
CA LYS A 52 2.34 -0.41 11.16
C LYS A 52 3.10 -0.03 9.90
N SER A 53 2.41 0.64 8.97
CA SER A 53 3.03 1.30 7.83
C SER A 53 3.05 2.79 8.12
N ILE A 54 4.23 3.38 8.07
CA ILE A 54 4.47 4.79 8.39
C ILE A 54 5.21 5.38 7.20
N VAL A 55 4.66 6.45 6.63
CA VAL A 55 5.31 7.19 5.53
C VAL A 55 6.42 8.03 6.12
N CYS A 56 7.59 8.04 5.50
CA CYS A 56 8.77 8.74 5.99
C CYS A 56 9.24 9.74 4.93
N GLU A 57 9.57 10.96 5.35
CA GLU A 57 10.25 11.95 4.52
C GLU A 57 11.74 11.58 4.36
N ASP A 58 12.28 11.73 3.15
CA ASP A 58 13.54 11.09 2.74
C ASP A 58 14.82 11.69 3.36
N ASP A 59 14.83 12.93 3.83
CA ASP A 59 16.10 13.58 4.19
C ASP A 59 16.56 13.29 5.65
N PRO A 60 16.09 13.95 6.71
CA PRO A 60 16.58 13.67 8.06
C PRO A 60 15.97 12.39 8.66
N TYR A 61 14.70 12.09 8.36
CA TYR A 61 13.98 10.99 9.03
C TYR A 61 14.40 9.62 8.53
N LEU A 62 14.66 9.45 7.23
CA LEU A 62 15.13 8.20 6.66
C LEU A 62 16.48 7.77 7.25
N LEU A 63 17.43 8.71 7.37
CA LEU A 63 18.76 8.42 7.92
C LEU A 63 18.68 8.05 9.40
N GLU A 64 17.90 8.80 10.19
CA GLU A 64 17.68 8.51 11.60
C GLU A 64 16.98 7.17 11.83
N LEU A 65 15.97 6.85 11.00
CA LEU A 65 15.29 5.56 11.05
C LEU A 65 16.21 4.41 10.68
N THR A 66 17.03 4.59 9.64
CA THR A 66 18.02 3.61 9.20
C THR A 66 19.02 3.33 10.33
N ARG A 67 19.53 4.39 10.96
CA ARG A 67 20.43 4.28 12.12
C ARG A 67 19.75 3.56 13.29
N TYR A 68 18.50 3.92 13.60
CA TYR A 68 17.72 3.26 14.65
C TYR A 68 17.63 1.75 14.40
N ILE A 69 17.21 1.32 13.21
CA ILE A 69 17.07 -0.10 12.86
C ILE A 69 18.40 -0.84 12.99
N HIS A 70 19.48 -0.25 12.49
CA HIS A 70 20.80 -0.89 12.49
C HIS A 70 21.45 -0.96 13.87
N VAL A 71 21.18 0.00 14.75
CA VAL A 71 21.74 0.04 16.10
C VAL A 71 20.92 -0.79 17.09
N ASN A 72 19.68 -1.18 16.75
CA ASN A 72 18.81 -1.98 17.63
C ASN A 72 19.44 -3.27 18.19
N PRO A 73 20.19 -4.09 17.42
CA PRO A 73 20.86 -5.27 17.98
C PRO A 73 21.87 -4.95 19.07
N VAL A 74 22.56 -3.80 18.97
CA VAL A 74 23.50 -3.34 19.99
C VAL A 74 22.74 -2.82 21.20
N ARG A 75 21.71 -1.97 20.99
CA ARG A 75 20.86 -1.45 22.07
C ARG A 75 20.11 -2.53 22.83
N GLY A 76 19.72 -3.61 22.15
CA GLY A 76 19.08 -4.78 22.73
C GLY A 76 20.05 -5.76 23.39
N GLY A 77 21.35 -5.47 23.41
CA GLY A 77 22.37 -6.33 24.02
C GLY A 77 22.67 -7.63 23.25
N VAL A 78 22.14 -7.79 22.03
CA VAL A 78 22.37 -8.98 21.18
C VAL A 78 23.79 -8.97 20.60
N VAL A 79 24.34 -7.79 20.35
CA VAL A 79 25.65 -7.58 19.72
C VAL A 79 26.50 -6.64 20.56
N ARG A 80 27.75 -7.00 20.83
CA ARG A 80 28.68 -6.19 21.64
C ARG A 80 29.44 -5.19 20.76
N GLY A 81 28.85 -4.03 20.55
CA GLY A 81 29.51 -2.88 19.89
C GLY A 81 29.55 -2.94 18.36
N LEU A 82 30.23 -1.95 17.77
CA LEU A 82 30.20 -1.70 16.33
C LEU A 82 30.93 -2.80 15.54
N ALA A 83 32.07 -3.29 16.03
CA ALA A 83 32.86 -4.32 15.35
C ALA A 83 32.09 -5.64 15.18
N ALA A 84 31.25 -6.01 16.15
CA ALA A 84 30.41 -7.18 16.03
C ALA A 84 29.15 -6.92 15.17
N LEU A 85 28.75 -5.65 15.00
CA LEU A 85 27.61 -5.27 14.16
C LEU A 85 27.94 -5.35 12.67
N THR A 86 29.18 -5.04 12.27
CA THR A 86 29.62 -5.10 10.86
C THR A 86 29.52 -6.50 10.26
N THR A 87 29.62 -7.55 11.07
CA THR A 87 29.50 -8.96 10.66
C THR A 87 28.13 -9.56 11.00
N TYR A 88 27.24 -8.80 11.64
CA TYR A 88 25.95 -9.31 12.11
C TYR A 88 24.97 -9.55 10.96
N THR A 89 24.77 -10.81 10.61
CA THR A 89 23.99 -11.25 9.43
C THR A 89 22.50 -10.98 9.51
N ARG A 90 21.97 -10.59 10.68
CA ARG A 90 20.52 -10.36 10.89
C ARG A 90 20.13 -8.88 10.83
N ALA A 91 21.09 -7.96 10.64
CA ALA A 91 20.82 -6.54 10.42
C ALA A 91 21.23 -6.09 9.01
N GLY A 92 20.62 -5.01 8.50
CA GLY A 92 20.97 -4.40 7.21
C GLY A 92 22.36 -3.74 7.17
N HIS A 93 22.94 -3.45 8.35
CA HIS A 93 24.23 -2.77 8.47
C HIS A 93 25.37 -3.52 7.77
N ALA A 94 25.47 -4.84 7.92
CA ALA A 94 26.53 -5.64 7.31
C ALA A 94 26.54 -5.57 5.78
N ALA A 95 25.38 -5.37 5.14
CA ALA A 95 25.30 -5.20 3.69
C ALA A 95 25.82 -3.83 3.23
N LEU A 96 25.53 -2.77 4.00
CA LEU A 96 26.05 -1.42 3.73
C LEU A 96 27.57 -1.34 3.91
N MET A 97 28.12 -2.09 4.86
CA MET A 97 29.57 -2.20 5.06
C MET A 97 30.26 -3.08 3.99
N GLY A 98 29.50 -3.74 3.11
CA GLY A 98 30.02 -4.64 2.09
C GLY A 98 30.44 -6.03 2.60
N GLY A 99 30.10 -6.38 3.85
CA GLY A 99 30.45 -7.67 4.45
C GLY A 99 29.55 -8.81 4.00
N VAL A 100 28.25 -8.55 3.79
CA VAL A 100 27.28 -9.58 3.35
C VAL A 100 26.41 -9.02 2.21
N PRO A 101 26.66 -9.40 0.95
CA PRO A 101 25.87 -8.90 -0.17
C PRO A 101 24.43 -9.40 -0.09
N ARG A 102 23.47 -8.51 -0.40
CA ARG A 102 22.04 -8.81 -0.38
C ARG A 102 21.36 -8.17 -1.58
N ALA A 103 21.02 -8.98 -2.59
CA ALA A 103 20.39 -8.50 -3.82
C ALA A 103 19.04 -7.81 -3.60
N TRP A 104 18.36 -8.08 -2.48
CA TRP A 104 17.06 -7.51 -2.14
C TRP A 104 17.15 -6.22 -1.30
N GLN A 105 18.35 -5.80 -0.88
CA GLN A 105 18.55 -4.60 -0.08
C GLN A 105 19.24 -3.54 -0.94
N ASP A 106 18.55 -2.43 -1.19
CA ASP A 106 19.16 -1.28 -1.88
C ASP A 106 20.12 -0.55 -0.93
N THR A 107 21.41 -0.84 -1.08
CA THR A 107 22.46 -0.17 -0.31
C THR A 107 22.82 1.19 -0.90
N ASP A 108 22.63 1.36 -2.20
CA ASP A 108 23.15 2.52 -2.92
C ASP A 108 22.28 3.75 -2.66
N ALA A 109 20.96 3.57 -2.54
CA ALA A 109 20.04 4.63 -2.11
C ALA A 109 20.46 5.25 -0.77
N ILE A 110 20.79 4.43 0.22
CA ILE A 110 21.23 4.93 1.54
C ILE A 110 22.63 5.55 1.47
N LEU A 111 23.58 4.89 0.78
CA LEU A 111 24.96 5.37 0.69
C LEU A 111 25.07 6.69 -0.08
N ALA A 112 24.16 6.97 -1.01
CA ALA A 112 24.13 8.23 -1.76
C ALA A 112 24.02 9.48 -0.86
N HIS A 113 23.39 9.36 0.32
CA HIS A 113 23.31 10.47 1.29
C HIS A 113 24.65 10.77 1.99
N PHE A 114 25.62 9.85 1.94
CA PHE A 114 26.88 9.98 2.68
C PHE A 114 28.07 10.36 1.79
N GLY A 115 27.98 10.26 0.47
CA GLY A 115 29.04 10.69 -0.42
C GLY A 115 28.86 10.25 -1.86
N THR A 116 29.69 10.80 -2.75
CA THR A 116 29.66 10.51 -4.19
C THR A 116 30.40 9.22 -4.55
N THR A 117 31.38 8.83 -3.73
CA THR A 117 32.12 7.58 -3.90
C THR A 117 31.74 6.57 -2.84
N ARG A 118 31.62 5.29 -3.24
CA ARG A 118 31.23 4.20 -2.31
C ARG A 118 32.13 4.16 -1.08
N ARG A 119 33.45 4.30 -1.26
CA ARG A 119 34.43 4.25 -0.17
C ARG A 119 34.23 5.37 0.85
N GLU A 120 33.93 6.58 0.39
CA GLU A 120 33.64 7.73 1.26
C GLU A 120 32.29 7.59 1.95
N ALA A 121 31.26 7.19 1.20
CA ALA A 121 29.92 6.98 1.72
C ALA A 121 29.90 5.95 2.86
N VAL A 122 30.58 4.80 2.68
CA VAL A 122 30.66 3.76 3.72
C VAL A 122 31.34 4.29 4.98
N ARG A 123 32.45 5.05 4.86
CA ARG A 123 33.15 5.62 6.03
C ARG A 123 32.28 6.60 6.79
N ARG A 124 31.61 7.52 6.09
CA ARG A 124 30.73 8.52 6.72
C ARG A 124 29.48 7.89 7.32
N TYR A 125 28.90 6.91 6.64
CA TYR A 125 27.80 6.11 7.17
C TYR A 125 28.20 5.37 8.45
N GLU A 126 29.38 4.73 8.48
CA GLU A 126 29.86 4.04 9.68
C GLU A 126 30.06 5.02 10.85
N ALA A 127 30.63 6.20 10.59
CA ALA A 127 30.77 7.25 11.59
C ALA A 127 29.40 7.72 12.12
N PHE A 128 28.42 7.91 11.23
CA PHE A 128 27.05 8.29 11.59
C PHE A 128 26.35 7.23 12.47
N VAL A 129 26.55 5.93 12.18
CA VAL A 129 26.04 4.83 13.00
C VAL A 129 26.73 4.80 14.37
N ARG A 130 28.06 4.97 14.39
CA ARG A 130 28.87 5.01 15.61
C ARG A 130 28.42 6.12 16.56
N GLU A 131 28.14 7.30 16.03
CA GLU A 131 27.61 8.42 16.80
C GLU A 131 26.26 8.08 17.45
N GLY A 132 25.34 7.45 16.70
CA GLY A 132 24.03 7.04 17.21
C GLY A 132 24.07 5.94 18.27
N MET A 133 25.17 5.17 18.35
CA MET A 133 25.40 4.20 19.43
C MET A 133 25.68 4.89 20.77
N ALA A 134 26.39 6.03 20.76
CA ALA A 134 26.71 6.79 21.97
C ALA A 134 25.49 7.51 22.57
N GLN A 135 24.46 7.78 21.75
CA GLN A 135 23.30 8.58 22.15
C GLN A 135 22.24 7.82 22.98
N GLY A 136 22.42 6.53 23.27
CA GLY A 136 21.52 5.77 24.16
C GLY A 136 20.06 5.70 23.68
N ARG A 137 19.09 5.76 24.62
CA ARG A 137 17.65 5.84 24.30
C ARG A 137 17.29 7.29 23.93
N ARG A 138 16.72 7.48 22.74
CA ARG A 138 16.25 8.76 22.19
C ARG A 138 14.71 8.86 22.33
N PRO A 139 14.16 9.40 23.43
CA PRO A 139 12.71 9.49 23.65
C PRO A 139 12.01 10.43 22.66
N ASP A 140 12.74 11.35 22.03
CA ASP A 140 12.29 12.19 20.92
C ASP A 140 11.88 11.39 19.67
N LEU A 141 12.46 10.20 19.50
CA LEU A 141 12.06 9.25 18.45
C LEU A 141 10.92 8.32 18.90
N VAL A 142 10.34 8.53 20.09
CA VAL A 142 9.30 7.69 20.71
C VAL A 142 8.13 8.55 21.20
N GLY A 143 7.00 8.47 20.51
CA GLY A 143 5.80 9.28 20.78
C GLY A 143 5.00 9.48 19.49
N GLY A 144 3.75 9.93 19.57
CA GLY A 144 2.91 10.17 18.38
C GLY A 144 3.53 11.13 17.36
N GLY A 145 2.90 11.24 16.17
CA GLY A 145 3.46 11.98 15.01
C GLY A 145 3.98 13.38 15.34
N LEU A 146 3.26 14.14 16.16
CA LEU A 146 3.65 15.51 16.56
C LEU A 146 4.99 15.60 17.31
N ILE A 147 5.24 14.67 18.23
CA ILE A 147 6.48 14.65 19.04
C ILE A 147 7.67 14.31 18.15
N ARG A 148 7.44 13.46 17.15
CA ARG A 148 8.46 13.02 16.20
C ARG A 148 8.75 14.09 15.14
N SER A 149 7.72 14.79 14.65
CA SER A 149 7.86 15.86 13.64
C SER A 149 8.59 17.11 14.15
N LEU A 150 8.58 17.36 15.47
CA LEU A 150 9.15 18.56 16.08
C LEU A 150 10.48 18.30 16.82
N GLY A 151 11.03 17.09 16.76
CA GLY A 151 12.32 16.78 17.40
C GLY A 151 12.24 16.58 18.92
N GLY A 152 11.09 16.10 19.42
CA GLY A 152 10.90 15.70 20.81
C GLY A 152 10.06 16.66 21.65
N TRP A 153 9.83 16.28 22.91
CA TRP A 153 8.94 16.99 23.84
C TRP A 153 9.35 18.44 24.14
N SER A 154 10.66 18.75 24.07
CA SER A 154 11.22 20.09 24.34
C SER A 154 10.73 21.16 23.37
N GLN A 155 10.39 20.78 22.13
CA GLN A 155 9.89 21.69 21.10
C GLN A 155 8.35 21.75 21.07
N VAL A 156 7.68 20.67 21.49
CA VAL A 156 6.20 20.57 21.52
C VAL A 156 5.60 21.38 22.68
N LEU A 157 6.26 21.41 23.83
CA LEU A 157 5.76 22.08 25.04
C LEU A 157 5.59 23.60 24.88
N PRO A 158 6.54 24.35 24.29
CA PRO A 158 6.37 25.79 24.03
C PRO A 158 5.26 26.12 23.04
N LEU A 159 5.09 25.29 21.99
CA LEU A 159 4.06 25.49 20.96
C LEU A 159 2.65 25.29 21.51
N ARG A 160 2.45 24.28 22.38
CA ARG A 160 1.19 24.08 23.11
C ARG A 160 0.84 25.25 24.03
N ARG A 161 1.84 25.80 24.74
CA ARG A 161 1.64 26.98 25.61
C ARG A 161 1.28 28.24 24.84
N ARG A 162 1.69 28.34 23.58
CA ARG A 162 1.41 29.48 22.67
C ARG A 162 0.17 29.28 21.80
N GLY A 163 -0.55 28.16 21.95
CA GLY A 163 -1.74 27.86 21.15
C GLY A 163 -1.47 27.56 19.67
N VAL A 164 -0.21 27.31 19.28
CA VAL A 164 0.17 27.05 17.89
C VAL A 164 -0.10 25.57 17.55
N THR A 165 -1.06 25.33 16.67
CA THR A 165 -1.34 24.00 16.11
C THR A 165 -0.41 23.71 14.95
N VAL A 166 0.45 22.70 15.10
CA VAL A 166 1.28 22.15 14.01
C VAL A 166 0.59 20.93 13.43
N VAL A 167 0.52 20.85 12.10
CA VAL A 167 -0.04 19.71 11.38
C VAL A 167 0.79 18.46 11.68
N SER A 168 0.15 17.40 12.16
CA SER A 168 0.79 16.11 12.47
C SER A 168 -0.14 14.95 12.13
N ASP A 169 0.42 13.83 11.65
CA ASP A 169 -0.29 12.55 11.46
C ASP A 169 0.52 11.43 12.13
N GLU A 170 -0.14 10.54 12.88
CA GLU A 170 0.55 9.44 13.59
C GLU A 170 1.21 8.42 12.64
N ARG A 171 0.82 8.43 11.36
CA ARG A 171 1.30 7.51 10.32
C ARG A 171 2.32 8.18 9.38
N VAL A 172 2.72 9.42 9.65
CA VAL A 172 3.69 10.14 8.83
C VAL A 172 4.83 10.66 9.72
N LEU A 173 6.06 10.37 9.31
CA LEU A 173 7.29 10.95 9.85
C LEU A 173 7.80 11.96 8.85
N GLY A 174 7.58 13.24 9.14
CA GLY A 174 8.00 14.31 8.27
C GLY A 174 7.58 15.68 8.76
N SER A 175 8.03 16.69 8.02
CA SER A 175 7.67 18.09 8.18
C SER A 175 6.17 18.34 7.95
N GLY A 176 5.66 19.47 8.46
CA GLY A 176 4.26 19.88 8.23
C GLY A 176 3.94 20.03 6.74
N ALA A 177 4.87 20.60 5.96
CA ALA A 177 4.75 20.76 4.52
C ALA A 177 4.66 19.41 3.78
N PHE A 178 5.43 18.41 4.22
CA PHE A 178 5.35 17.05 3.68
C PHE A 178 3.98 16.41 3.95
N ILE A 179 3.43 16.59 5.15
CA ILE A 179 2.09 16.05 5.49
C ILE A 179 1.02 16.71 4.63
N GLU A 180 1.09 18.02 4.40
CA GLU A 180 0.16 18.73 3.53
C GLU A 180 0.27 18.26 2.08
N HIS A 181 1.48 18.07 1.58
CA HIS A 181 1.72 17.51 0.25
C HIS A 181 1.11 16.11 0.10
N LEU A 182 1.36 15.21 1.05
CA LEU A 182 0.79 13.86 1.06
C LEU A 182 -0.74 13.88 1.11
N ARG A 183 -1.35 14.79 1.89
CA ARG A 183 -2.81 14.96 1.93
C ARG A 183 -3.36 15.45 0.59
N ALA A 184 -2.68 16.40 -0.05
CA ALA A 184 -3.07 16.91 -1.36
C ALA A 184 -2.96 15.83 -2.44
N GLU A 185 -1.89 15.03 -2.42
CA GLU A 185 -1.69 13.90 -3.33
C GLU A 185 -2.73 12.81 -3.11
N ALA A 186 -2.99 12.43 -1.84
CA ALA A 186 -4.02 11.46 -1.50
C ALA A 186 -5.41 11.93 -1.94
N ALA A 187 -5.74 13.22 -1.74
CA ALA A 187 -6.99 13.80 -2.23
C ALA A 187 -7.07 13.82 -3.76
N HIS A 188 -5.94 14.02 -4.46
CA HIS A 188 -5.89 13.94 -5.91
C HIS A 188 -6.11 12.51 -6.41
N GLN A 189 -5.45 11.51 -5.80
CA GLN A 189 -5.64 10.10 -6.12
C GLN A 189 -7.06 9.62 -5.80
N GLU A 190 -7.63 10.07 -4.68
CA GLU A 190 -9.02 9.81 -4.32
C GLU A 190 -9.97 10.44 -5.33
N ARG A 191 -9.76 11.70 -5.74
CA ARG A 191 -10.55 12.35 -6.79
C ARG A 191 -10.41 11.66 -8.16
N ALA A 192 -9.23 11.15 -8.51
CA ALA A 192 -9.00 10.41 -9.74
C ALA A 192 -9.71 9.03 -9.71
N THR A 193 -9.64 8.35 -8.56
CA THR A 193 -10.28 7.05 -8.33
C THR A 193 -11.80 7.20 -8.23
N LEU A 194 -12.30 8.27 -7.62
CA LEU A 194 -13.71 8.63 -7.57
C LEU A 194 -14.23 9.08 -8.94
N ARG A 195 -13.41 9.75 -9.78
CA ARG A 195 -13.74 10.02 -11.19
C ARG A 195 -13.90 8.73 -11.99
N LEU A 196 -13.06 7.72 -11.76
CA LEU A 196 -13.23 6.35 -12.29
C LEU A 196 -14.47 5.64 -11.72
N ALA A 197 -14.83 5.90 -10.45
CA ALA A 197 -16.06 5.40 -9.84
C ALA A 197 -17.32 6.14 -10.33
N ARG A 198 -17.19 7.29 -11.01
CA ARG A 198 -18.31 8.10 -11.49
C ARG A 198 -18.76 7.71 -12.90
N LYS A 199 -19.19 6.45 -13.03
CA LYS A 199 -20.37 5.94 -13.77
C LYS A 199 -20.42 4.41 -13.63
N VAL A 200 -20.46 3.92 -12.39
CA VAL A 200 -20.80 2.51 -12.14
C VAL A 200 -22.24 2.30 -12.59
N VAL A 201 -22.44 1.42 -13.57
CA VAL A 201 -23.79 1.05 -14.04
C VAL A 201 -24.53 0.37 -12.89
N PRO A 202 -25.76 0.81 -12.53
CA PRO A 202 -26.53 0.20 -11.45
C PRO A 202 -26.73 -1.31 -11.67
N LEU A 203 -26.69 -2.10 -10.59
CA LEU A 203 -26.86 -3.57 -10.66
C LEU A 203 -28.16 -3.96 -11.37
N ALA A 204 -29.26 -3.24 -11.13
CA ALA A 204 -30.53 -3.45 -11.83
C ALA A 204 -30.46 -3.23 -13.36
N THR A 205 -29.57 -2.36 -13.83
CA THR A 205 -29.37 -2.15 -15.27
C THR A 205 -28.54 -3.29 -15.87
N VAL A 206 -27.50 -3.74 -15.16
CA VAL A 206 -26.71 -4.93 -15.58
C VAL A 206 -27.59 -6.16 -15.65
N GLU A 207 -28.43 -6.38 -14.63
CA GLU A 207 -29.36 -7.51 -14.55
C GLU A 207 -30.34 -7.52 -15.73
N ARG A 208 -31.06 -6.43 -15.97
CA ARG A 208 -32.02 -6.36 -17.08
C ARG A 208 -31.39 -6.69 -18.43
N ILE A 209 -30.18 -6.20 -18.67
CA ILE A 209 -29.48 -6.42 -19.94
C ILE A 209 -29.08 -7.89 -20.09
N LEU A 210 -28.55 -8.51 -19.04
CA LEU A 210 -28.17 -9.93 -19.07
C LEU A 210 -29.40 -10.84 -19.18
N CYS A 211 -30.42 -10.61 -18.35
CA CYS A 211 -31.68 -11.36 -18.35
C CYS A 211 -32.40 -11.29 -19.70
N ALA A 212 -32.50 -10.09 -20.30
CA ALA A 212 -33.14 -9.92 -21.61
C ALA A 212 -32.40 -10.66 -22.73
N ARG A 213 -31.06 -10.62 -22.72
CA ARG A 213 -30.25 -11.22 -23.79
C ARG A 213 -30.15 -12.73 -23.70
N ASP A 214 -30.08 -13.25 -22.48
CA ASP A 214 -30.02 -14.70 -22.23
C ASP A 214 -31.41 -15.30 -22.00
N GLY A 215 -32.50 -14.52 -22.14
CA GLY A 215 -33.89 -14.98 -22.05
C GLY A 215 -34.24 -15.66 -20.71
N VAL A 216 -33.82 -15.05 -19.61
CA VAL A 216 -34.10 -15.49 -18.23
C VAL A 216 -34.91 -14.40 -17.54
N ALA A 217 -35.98 -14.74 -16.84
CA ALA A 217 -36.75 -13.76 -16.09
C ALA A 217 -35.91 -13.23 -14.91
N VAL A 218 -36.03 -11.93 -14.61
CA VAL A 218 -35.31 -11.31 -13.48
C VAL A 218 -35.62 -12.04 -12.18
N ALA A 219 -36.89 -12.38 -11.93
CA ALA A 219 -37.31 -13.12 -10.75
C ALA A 219 -36.56 -14.45 -10.56
N ASP A 220 -36.25 -15.16 -11.65
CA ASP A 220 -35.55 -16.45 -11.58
C ASP A 220 -34.10 -16.30 -11.11
N LEU A 221 -33.49 -15.14 -11.37
CA LEU A 221 -32.12 -14.83 -10.97
C LEU A 221 -32.00 -14.63 -9.45
N HIS A 222 -33.04 -14.06 -8.83
CA HIS A 222 -33.17 -13.89 -7.37
C HIS A 222 -33.73 -15.14 -6.68
N ALA A 223 -34.48 -15.96 -7.40
CA ALA A 223 -35.05 -17.19 -6.86
C ALA A 223 -34.00 -18.28 -6.65
N GLY A 224 -34.29 -19.24 -5.76
CA GLY A 224 -33.45 -20.42 -5.51
C GLY A 224 -33.35 -21.42 -6.68
N LEU A 225 -33.85 -21.06 -7.87
CA LEU A 225 -33.83 -21.89 -9.08
C LEU A 225 -32.40 -22.20 -9.50
N ARG A 226 -32.16 -23.47 -9.85
CA ARG A 226 -30.83 -24.02 -10.24
C ARG A 226 -30.83 -24.61 -11.65
N SER A 227 -31.68 -24.12 -12.54
CA SER A 227 -31.62 -24.52 -13.95
C SER A 227 -30.26 -24.13 -14.55
N ARG A 228 -29.75 -24.91 -15.51
CA ARG A 228 -28.43 -24.66 -16.13
C ARG A 228 -28.32 -23.22 -16.65
N ARG A 229 -29.40 -22.69 -17.22
CA ARG A 229 -29.49 -21.33 -17.77
C ARG A 229 -29.45 -20.25 -16.69
N VAL A 230 -30.17 -20.41 -15.58
CA VAL A 230 -30.16 -19.45 -14.45
C VAL A 230 -28.79 -19.42 -13.76
N VAL A 231 -28.17 -20.59 -13.56
CA VAL A 231 -26.83 -20.67 -12.95
C VAL A 231 -25.78 -19.99 -13.84
N HIS A 232 -25.88 -20.16 -15.17
CA HIS A 232 -25.02 -19.48 -16.15
C HIS A 232 -25.16 -17.95 -16.07
N VAL A 233 -26.39 -17.43 -16.11
CA VAL A 233 -26.64 -15.98 -16.03
C VAL A 233 -26.20 -15.41 -14.68
N ARG A 234 -26.41 -16.14 -13.57
CA ARG A 234 -25.96 -15.71 -12.23
C ARG A 234 -24.43 -15.62 -12.15
N ARG A 235 -23.71 -16.56 -12.76
CA ARG A 235 -22.25 -16.52 -12.87
C ARG A 235 -21.79 -15.32 -13.69
N LEU A 236 -22.39 -15.11 -14.85
CA LEU A 236 -22.09 -14.00 -15.75
C LEU A 236 -22.35 -12.64 -15.07
N PHE A 237 -23.49 -12.49 -14.40
CA PHE A 237 -23.83 -11.30 -13.63
C PHE A 237 -22.79 -11.01 -12.54
N CYS A 238 -22.39 -12.03 -11.76
CA CYS A 238 -21.37 -11.85 -10.73
C CYS A 238 -20.02 -11.42 -11.32
N GLN A 239 -19.57 -12.04 -12.42
CA GLN A 239 -18.31 -11.69 -13.07
C GLN A 239 -18.35 -10.27 -13.65
N VAL A 240 -19.41 -9.91 -14.39
CA VAL A 240 -19.57 -8.57 -14.99
C VAL A 240 -19.72 -7.50 -13.91
N ALA A 241 -20.52 -7.72 -12.87
CA ALA A 241 -20.76 -6.74 -11.81
C ALA A 241 -19.49 -6.46 -10.98
N VAL A 242 -18.74 -7.51 -10.61
CA VAL A 242 -17.55 -7.37 -9.75
C VAL A 242 -16.31 -7.01 -10.54
N ARG A 243 -15.98 -7.74 -11.62
CA ARG A 243 -14.76 -7.50 -12.41
C ARG A 243 -14.92 -6.32 -13.37
N GLY A 244 -16.11 -6.15 -13.94
CA GLY A 244 -16.37 -5.18 -15.00
C GLY A 244 -16.88 -3.82 -14.55
N MET A 245 -17.76 -3.82 -13.55
CA MET A 245 -18.49 -2.63 -13.09
C MET A 245 -18.04 -2.14 -11.71
N GLY A 246 -17.10 -2.85 -11.05
CA GLY A 246 -16.50 -2.41 -9.80
C GLY A 246 -17.41 -2.51 -8.58
N HIS A 247 -18.50 -3.29 -8.64
CA HIS A 247 -19.34 -3.55 -7.47
C HIS A 247 -18.63 -4.47 -6.48
N SER A 248 -18.82 -4.23 -5.18
CA SER A 248 -18.33 -5.17 -4.17
C SER A 248 -19.11 -6.47 -4.22
N GLY A 249 -18.44 -7.62 -3.99
CA GLY A 249 -19.11 -8.92 -3.91
C GLY A 249 -20.22 -8.96 -2.86
N ALA A 250 -20.08 -8.18 -1.78
CA ALA A 250 -21.13 -8.03 -0.76
C ALA A 250 -22.36 -7.25 -1.25
N ALA A 251 -22.19 -6.24 -2.11
CA ALA A 251 -23.32 -5.53 -2.74
C ALA A 251 -24.05 -6.45 -3.72
N VAL A 252 -23.31 -7.20 -4.54
CA VAL A 252 -23.87 -8.20 -5.47
C VAL A 252 -24.62 -9.31 -4.73
N ALA A 253 -24.08 -9.79 -3.61
CA ALA A 253 -24.70 -10.82 -2.79
C ALA A 253 -26.03 -10.37 -2.19
N ARG A 254 -26.07 -9.15 -1.62
CA ARG A 254 -27.30 -8.53 -1.11
C ARG A 254 -28.33 -8.33 -2.21
N PHE A 255 -27.88 -7.91 -3.40
CA PHE A 255 -28.76 -7.70 -4.53
C PHE A 255 -29.43 -9.01 -4.97
N LEU A 256 -28.67 -10.10 -5.11
CA LEU A 256 -29.18 -11.40 -5.56
C LEU A 256 -29.86 -12.26 -4.46
N GLY A 257 -29.84 -11.82 -3.19
CA GLY A 257 -30.34 -12.63 -2.08
C GLY A 257 -29.52 -13.88 -1.77
N VAL A 258 -28.21 -13.88 -2.05
CA VAL A 258 -27.31 -15.03 -1.82
C VAL A 258 -26.17 -14.69 -0.86
N THR A 259 -25.42 -15.70 -0.40
CA THR A 259 -24.28 -15.47 0.49
C THR A 259 -23.08 -14.83 -0.25
N PRO A 260 -22.29 -13.95 0.40
CA PRO A 260 -21.07 -13.38 -0.20
C PRO A 260 -20.08 -14.45 -0.68
N SER A 261 -19.99 -15.58 0.05
CA SER A 261 -19.15 -16.72 -0.34
C SER A 261 -19.61 -17.39 -1.64
N ALA A 262 -20.92 -17.41 -1.93
CA ALA A 262 -21.42 -17.92 -3.21
C ALA A 262 -21.00 -17.00 -4.37
N VAL A 263 -21.12 -15.68 -4.21
CA VAL A 263 -20.68 -14.70 -5.20
C VAL A 263 -19.17 -14.80 -5.44
N ASN A 264 -18.36 -14.85 -4.38
CA ASN A 264 -16.90 -14.94 -4.51
C ASN A 264 -16.45 -16.20 -5.26
N ARG A 265 -17.10 -17.35 -5.05
CA ARG A 265 -16.83 -18.57 -5.81
C ARG A 265 -17.18 -18.43 -7.30
N LEU A 266 -18.31 -17.82 -7.62
CA LEU A 266 -18.72 -17.56 -9.01
C LEU A 266 -17.76 -16.57 -9.69
N VAL A 267 -17.33 -15.52 -8.98
CA VAL A 267 -16.35 -14.56 -9.48
C VAL A 267 -14.98 -15.20 -9.66
N ALA A 268 -14.55 -16.14 -8.81
CA ALA A 268 -13.25 -16.78 -8.90
C ALA A 268 -13.17 -17.89 -9.97
N SER A 269 -14.32 -18.38 -10.45
CA SER A 269 -14.38 -19.40 -11.51
C SER A 269 -13.88 -18.86 -12.87
N GLU A 270 -13.61 -19.78 -13.81
CA GLU A 270 -13.17 -19.47 -15.17
C GLU A 270 -14.05 -18.39 -15.82
N GLU A 271 -13.43 -17.47 -16.56
CA GLU A 271 -14.14 -16.35 -17.16
C GLU A 271 -14.93 -16.82 -18.38
N LEU A 272 -16.21 -16.47 -18.45
CA LEU A 272 -17.01 -16.83 -19.61
C LEU A 272 -16.56 -15.98 -20.82
N PRO A 273 -16.36 -16.54 -22.02
CA PRO A 273 -15.94 -15.78 -23.21
C PRO A 273 -16.88 -14.63 -23.58
N GLN A 274 -18.14 -14.75 -23.15
CA GLN A 274 -19.20 -13.77 -23.36
C GLN A 274 -19.00 -12.52 -22.49
N THR A 275 -18.22 -12.58 -21.42
CA THR A 275 -18.01 -11.49 -20.45
C THR A 275 -17.50 -10.23 -21.14
N GLU A 276 -16.48 -10.32 -22.00
CA GLU A 276 -15.94 -9.19 -22.77
C GLU A 276 -16.98 -8.55 -23.70
N LYS A 277 -17.83 -9.36 -24.34
CA LYS A 277 -18.91 -8.88 -25.21
C LYS A 277 -19.93 -8.03 -24.45
N TYR A 278 -20.24 -8.40 -23.21
CA TYR A 278 -21.13 -7.64 -22.33
C TYR A 278 -20.44 -6.40 -21.75
N LEU A 279 -19.15 -6.49 -21.42
CA LEU A 279 -18.36 -5.34 -20.98
C LEU A 279 -18.29 -4.26 -22.05
N ASN A 280 -18.05 -4.62 -23.32
CA ASN A 280 -17.99 -3.67 -24.42
C ASN A 280 -19.36 -2.99 -24.68
N GLY A 281 -20.47 -3.74 -24.60
CA GLY A 281 -21.83 -3.21 -24.74
C GLY A 281 -22.30 -2.33 -23.57
N LEU A 282 -21.82 -2.59 -22.35
CA LEU A 282 -22.10 -1.77 -21.17
C LEU A 282 -21.17 -0.54 -21.07
N SER A 283 -20.05 -0.57 -21.78
CA SER A 283 -19.08 0.54 -21.82
C SER A 283 -19.62 1.75 -22.58
N SER A 284 -20.46 1.56 -23.60
CA SER A 284 -21.11 2.65 -24.33
C SER A 284 -22.12 3.43 -23.46
N LEU A 285 -22.75 2.78 -22.48
CA LEU A 285 -23.62 3.42 -21.48
C LEU A 285 -22.85 4.31 -20.48
N ARG A 286 -21.51 4.20 -20.43
CA ARG A 286 -20.66 5.13 -19.68
C ARG A 286 -20.56 6.49 -20.39
N TYR A 287 -20.77 6.56 -21.71
CA TYR A 287 -20.71 7.80 -22.49
C TYR A 287 -22.10 8.28 -22.94
N THR A 288 -22.69 9.16 -22.14
CA THR A 288 -23.73 10.08 -22.60
C THR A 288 -23.11 11.47 -22.51
N PRO A 289 -22.87 12.17 -23.63
CA PRO A 289 -22.48 13.57 -23.57
C PRO A 289 -23.67 14.34 -22.99
N SER A 290 -23.46 15.07 -21.90
CA SER A 290 -24.42 16.04 -21.43
C SER A 290 -24.60 17.08 -22.54
N ARG A 291 -25.64 16.94 -23.35
CA ARG A 291 -26.14 18.08 -24.13
C ARG A 291 -26.61 19.10 -23.10
N GLY A 292 -25.86 20.18 -22.97
CA GLY A 292 -26.33 21.37 -22.28
C GLY A 292 -27.60 21.82 -22.97
N ASN A 293 -28.71 21.80 -22.26
CA ASN A 293 -29.88 22.55 -22.66
C ASN A 293 -29.57 24.02 -22.40
N SER A 294 -29.00 24.68 -23.39
CA SER A 294 -29.35 26.06 -23.70
C SER A 294 -30.69 26.02 -24.44
N ALA A 295 -31.78 26.33 -23.75
CA ALA A 295 -33.04 26.66 -24.39
C ALA A 295 -33.83 27.60 -23.48
N CYS A 296 -33.98 28.82 -23.98
CA CYS A 296 -34.89 29.91 -23.64
C CYS A 296 -36.07 29.58 -22.71
N ALA A 297 -36.22 30.39 -21.67
CA ALA A 297 -37.34 31.33 -21.48
C ALA A 297 -36.90 32.40 -20.47
#